data_AF-A0A5E4Y394-F1
#
_entry.id   AF-A0A5E4Y394-F1
#
_cell.length_a   1.000
_cell.length_b   1.000
_cell.length_c   1.000
_cell.angle_alpha   90.00
_cell.angle_beta   90.00
_cell.angle_gamma   90.00
#
_symmetry.space_group_name_H-M   'P 1'
#
loop_
_entity.id
_entity.type
_entity.pdbx_description
1 polymer ?
#
loop_
_entity_poly.entity_id
_entity_poly.type
_entity_poly.pdbx_seq_one_letter_code
_entity_poly.pdbx_strand_id
1 'polypeptide(L)'
;MGGQAQVRLKGVSVSKRFASKVDAVAWTTRTEHDINVGKITPCTKHTLADAFREYEKRVSPTKRSARWKAIRFAAFVRDFHELAAKNIADVTPDDMGRWRDARLAGELAAGRPPVCNATVLRDINLYSNVFTMARDEWRWMRESPITGMRRPTEPQPRTRPRVV
;
A
#
# COMPACT_ATOMS: atom_id res chain seq x y z
N MET A 1 -23.64 20.09 27.09
CA MET A 1 -24.20 19.53 25.84
C MET A 1 -23.06 19.22 24.88
N GLY A 2 -22.83 17.95 24.54
CA GLY A 2 -21.82 17.55 23.55
C GLY A 2 -22.24 17.93 22.13
N GLY A 3 -21.27 18.28 21.28
CA GLY A 3 -21.49 18.63 19.88
C GLY A 3 -21.00 17.51 18.95
N GLN A 4 -21.74 17.23 17.88
CA GLN A 4 -21.27 16.37 16.78
C GLN A 4 -20.88 17.25 15.61
N ALA A 5 -19.70 17.00 15.03
CA ALA A 5 -19.24 17.65 13.80
C ALA A 5 -19.24 16.64 12.64
N GLN A 6 -19.64 17.11 11.46
CA GLN A 6 -19.62 16.35 10.21
C GLN A 6 -19.08 17.24 9.11
N VAL A 7 -18.06 16.75 8.38
CA VAL A 7 -17.47 17.43 7.22
C VAL A 7 -17.76 16.59 5.98
N ARG A 8 -18.32 17.24 4.96
CA ARG A 8 -18.56 16.66 3.63
C ARG A 8 -17.99 17.58 2.57
N LEU A 9 -16.80 17.27 2.07
CA LEU A 9 -16.08 18.14 1.13
C LEU A 9 -15.29 17.29 0.13
N LYS A 10 -15.29 17.67 -1.16
CA LYS A 10 -14.48 17.02 -2.23
C LYS A 10 -14.57 15.48 -2.27
N GLY A 11 -15.75 14.91 -2.00
CA GLY A 11 -15.96 13.45 -2.00
C GLY A 11 -15.50 12.73 -0.73
N VAL A 12 -15.04 13.46 0.29
CA VAL A 12 -14.73 12.96 1.63
C VAL A 12 -15.92 13.22 2.54
N SER A 13 -16.31 12.22 3.35
CA SER A 13 -17.33 12.36 4.40
C SER A 13 -16.79 11.79 5.71
N VAL A 14 -16.51 12.65 6.67
CA VAL A 14 -16.00 12.27 8.01
C VAL A 14 -16.85 12.90 9.11
N SER A 15 -17.06 12.17 10.21
CA SER A 15 -17.83 12.65 11.36
C SER A 15 -17.16 12.28 12.66
N LYS A 16 -17.19 13.19 13.65
CA LYS A 16 -16.64 12.95 14.97
C LYS A 16 -17.50 13.64 16.05
N ARG A 17 -17.59 13.00 17.22
CA ARG A 17 -18.32 13.52 18.40
C ARG A 17 -17.34 14.20 19.35
N PHE A 18 -17.76 15.30 19.95
CA PHE A 18 -16.97 16.13 20.85
C PHE A 18 -17.75 16.49 22.11
N ALA A 19 -17.02 16.64 23.22
CA ALA A 19 -17.59 17.08 24.49
C ALA A 19 -17.97 18.57 24.47
N SER A 20 -17.27 19.38 23.66
CA SER A 20 -17.48 20.83 23.52
C SER A 20 -17.78 21.23 22.08
N LYS A 21 -18.61 22.26 21.91
CA LYS A 21 -18.88 22.90 20.61
C LYS A 21 -17.63 23.57 20.02
N VAL A 22 -16.75 24.13 20.86
CA VAL A 22 -15.52 24.80 20.41
C VAL A 22 -14.59 23.78 19.73
N ASP A 23 -14.41 22.61 20.35
CA ASP A 23 -13.59 21.53 19.80
C ASP A 23 -14.17 21.00 18.49
N ALA A 24 -15.50 20.90 18.40
CA ALA A 24 -16.20 20.47 17.19
C ALA A 24 -15.94 21.42 16.01
N VAL A 25 -15.96 22.73 16.24
CA VAL A 25 -15.67 23.75 15.22
C VAL A 25 -14.20 23.72 14.82
N ALA A 26 -13.28 23.71 15.80
CA ALA A 26 -11.85 23.64 15.53
C ALA A 26 -11.47 22.39 14.72
N TRP A 27 -12.08 21.24 15.02
CA TRP A 27 -11.89 20.02 14.24
C TRP A 27 -12.46 20.13 12.82
N THR A 28 -13.65 20.73 12.66
CA THR A 28 -14.27 20.96 11.34
C THR A 28 -13.34 21.79 10.45
N THR A 29 -12.88 22.95 10.93
CA THR A 29 -11.99 23.84 10.17
C THR A 29 -10.67 23.16 9.82
N ARG A 30 -10.06 22.42 10.76
CA ARG A 30 -8.84 21.66 10.49
C ARG A 30 -9.06 20.58 9.44
N THR A 31 -10.16 19.85 9.54
CA THR A 31 -10.51 18.76 8.62
C THR A 31 -10.81 19.30 7.22
N GLU A 32 -11.53 20.42 7.10
CA GLU A 32 -11.77 21.10 5.83
C GLU A 32 -10.48 21.60 5.21
N HIS A 33 -9.58 22.18 6.01
CA HIS A 33 -8.25 22.56 5.56
C HIS A 33 -7.50 21.32 5.06
N ASP A 34 -7.46 20.23 5.83
CA ASP A 34 -6.79 18.98 5.46
C ASP A 34 -7.39 18.36 4.19
N ILE A 35 -8.71 18.41 3.96
CA ILE A 35 -9.34 18.00 2.70
C ILE A 35 -8.95 18.96 1.56
N ASN A 36 -8.89 20.27 1.82
CA ASN A 36 -8.57 21.27 0.79
C ASN A 36 -7.12 21.20 0.34
N VAL A 37 -6.18 21.04 1.28
CA VAL A 37 -4.78 20.76 0.99
C VAL A 37 -4.56 19.32 0.56
N GLY A 38 -5.62 18.50 0.50
CA GLY A 38 -5.68 17.12 0.01
C GLY A 38 -5.00 16.07 0.90
N LYS A 39 -4.68 16.40 2.15
CA LYS A 39 -4.21 15.43 3.16
C LYS A 39 -5.27 14.36 3.43
N ILE A 40 -6.55 14.73 3.32
CA ILE A 40 -7.66 13.80 3.36
C ILE A 40 -8.22 13.69 1.94
N THR A 41 -7.86 12.60 1.26
CA THR A 41 -8.39 12.24 -0.06
C THR A 41 -9.76 11.56 0.07
N PRO A 42 -10.57 11.55 -1.01
CA PRO A 42 -11.79 10.75 -1.07
C PRO A 42 -11.48 9.35 -0.54
N CYS A 43 -12.30 8.82 0.36
CA CYS A 43 -12.21 7.42 0.76
C CYS A 43 -12.34 6.59 -0.51
N THR A 44 -11.22 6.12 -1.04
CA THR A 44 -11.27 5.18 -2.14
C THR A 44 -11.84 3.92 -1.55
N LYS A 45 -12.83 3.32 -2.20
CA LYS A 45 -13.39 2.04 -1.72
C LYS A 45 -12.49 0.86 -2.09
N HIS A 46 -11.25 1.13 -2.52
CA HIS A 46 -10.36 0.15 -3.10
C HIS A 46 -9.30 -0.28 -2.08
N THR A 47 -9.19 -1.59 -1.93
CA THR A 47 -8.17 -2.22 -1.11
C THR A 47 -6.86 -2.37 -1.88
N LEU A 48 -5.77 -2.68 -1.17
CA LEU A 48 -4.52 -3.07 -1.82
C LEU A 48 -4.69 -4.32 -2.71
N ALA A 49 -5.54 -5.27 -2.30
CA ALA A 49 -5.90 -6.42 -3.13
C ALA A 49 -6.60 -6.01 -4.44
N ASP A 50 -7.47 -5.00 -4.40
CA ASP A 50 -8.12 -4.48 -5.60
C ASP A 50 -7.11 -3.81 -6.53
N ALA A 51 -6.12 -3.11 -5.98
CA ALA A 51 -5.05 -2.52 -6.78
C ALA A 51 -4.20 -3.58 -7.50
N PHE A 52 -3.92 -4.72 -6.87
CA PHE A 52 -3.23 -5.83 -7.55
C PHE A 52 -4.07 -6.39 -8.70
N ARG A 53 -5.38 -6.62 -8.48
CA ARG A 53 -6.29 -7.10 -9.52
C ARG A 53 -6.39 -6.12 -10.69
N GLU A 54 -6.46 -4.82 -10.41
CA GLU A 54 -6.54 -3.78 -11.43
C GLU A 54 -5.22 -3.69 -12.22
N TYR A 55 -4.08 -3.81 -11.54
CA TYR A 55 -2.76 -3.87 -12.18
C TYR A 55 -2.65 -5.06 -13.12
N GLU A 56 -3.12 -6.24 -12.71
CA GLU A 56 -3.16 -7.44 -13.55
C GLU A 56 -3.99 -7.21 -14.81
N LYS A 57 -5.20 -6.66 -14.69
CA LYS A 57 -6.07 -6.39 -15.84
C LYS A 57 -5.42 -5.46 -16.85
N ARG A 58 -4.74 -4.40 -16.40
CA ARG A 58 -4.16 -3.37 -17.27
C ARG A 58 -2.82 -3.77 -17.89
N VAL A 59 -1.98 -4.50 -17.16
CA VAL A 59 -0.57 -4.74 -17.55
C VAL A 59 -0.34 -6.13 -18.14
N SER A 60 -1.23 -7.09 -17.91
CA SER A 60 -0.97 -8.52 -18.17
C SER A 60 -1.72 -9.24 -19.33
N PRO A 61 -2.37 -8.63 -20.35
CA PRO A 61 -3.04 -9.48 -21.34
C PRO A 61 -2.11 -10.40 -22.15
N THR A 62 -0.87 -10.00 -22.48
CA THR A 62 -0.05 -10.71 -23.49
C THR A 62 1.41 -11.01 -23.10
N LYS A 63 1.85 -10.73 -21.87
CA LYS A 63 3.27 -10.86 -21.49
C LYS A 63 3.56 -12.19 -20.81
N ARG A 64 4.64 -12.88 -21.22
CA ARG A 64 5.17 -14.10 -20.56
C ARG A 64 5.44 -13.92 -19.05
N SER A 65 5.67 -12.69 -18.60
CA SER A 65 5.89 -12.33 -17.20
C SER A 65 4.60 -12.14 -16.38
N ALA A 66 3.43 -12.14 -17.02
CA ALA A 66 2.12 -12.00 -16.36
C ALA A 66 1.89 -13.08 -15.30
N ARG A 67 2.14 -14.35 -15.66
CA ARG A 67 1.96 -15.49 -14.74
C ARG A 67 2.76 -15.33 -13.44
N TRP A 68 4.00 -14.88 -13.53
CA TRP A 68 4.85 -14.68 -12.36
C TRP A 68 4.38 -13.55 -11.45
N LYS A 69 3.85 -12.46 -12.03
CA LYS A 69 3.26 -11.36 -11.27
C LYS A 69 2.00 -11.83 -10.53
N ALA A 70 1.12 -12.56 -11.21
CA ALA A 70 -0.11 -13.07 -10.63
C ALA A 70 0.14 -14.00 -9.44
N ILE A 71 1.12 -14.90 -9.56
CA ILE A 71 1.54 -15.77 -8.45
C ILE A 71 2.02 -14.95 -7.25
N ARG A 72 2.79 -13.87 -7.48
CA ARG A 72 3.28 -12.99 -6.41
C ARG A 72 2.17 -12.18 -5.75
N PHE A 73 1.21 -11.67 -6.51
CA PHE A 73 0.04 -10.98 -5.95
C PHE A 73 -0.84 -11.93 -5.16
N ALA A 74 -1.16 -13.10 -5.70
CA ALA A 74 -1.93 -14.12 -4.99
C ALA A 74 -1.23 -14.57 -3.69
N ALA A 75 0.09 -14.77 -3.72
CA ALA A 75 0.86 -15.08 -2.52
C ALA A 75 0.81 -13.94 -1.49
N PHE A 76 0.90 -12.68 -1.90
CA PHE A 76 0.75 -11.55 -0.99
C PHE A 76 -0.63 -11.51 -0.34
N VAL A 77 -1.70 -11.62 -1.14
CA VAL A 77 -3.08 -11.57 -0.64
C VAL A 77 -3.36 -12.72 0.32
N ARG A 78 -2.84 -13.92 0.05
CA ARG A 78 -2.95 -15.07 0.94
C ARG A 78 -2.13 -14.88 2.23
N ASP A 79 -0.87 -14.48 2.10
CA ASP A 79 0.08 -14.48 3.22
C ASP A 79 -0.09 -13.26 4.14
N PHE A 80 -0.52 -12.13 3.58
CA PHE A 80 -0.66 -10.85 4.27
C PHE A 80 -2.07 -10.29 4.07
N HIS A 81 -3.07 -11.13 4.32
CA HIS A 81 -4.49 -10.82 4.03
C HIS A 81 -5.00 -9.55 4.71
N GLU A 82 -4.58 -9.26 5.95
CA GLU A 82 -4.96 -8.04 6.66
C GLU A 82 -4.42 -6.79 5.95
N LEU A 83 -3.15 -6.82 5.53
CA LEU A 83 -2.54 -5.73 4.78
C LEU A 83 -3.14 -5.62 3.37
N ALA A 84 -3.47 -6.74 2.73
CA ALA A 84 -4.12 -6.76 1.44
C ALA A 84 -5.55 -6.20 1.48
N ALA A 85 -6.28 -6.41 2.57
CA ALA A 85 -7.63 -5.90 2.80
C ALA A 85 -7.66 -4.43 3.23
N LYS A 86 -6.53 -3.88 3.67
CA LYS A 86 -6.40 -2.46 4.02
C LYS A 86 -6.69 -1.58 2.79
N ASN A 87 -7.33 -0.43 3.03
CA ASN A 87 -7.50 0.60 1.99
C ASN A 87 -6.13 1.00 1.46
N ILE A 88 -5.98 1.04 0.13
CA ILE A 88 -4.68 1.38 -0.48
C ILE A 88 -4.19 2.77 -0.08
N ALA A 89 -5.10 3.72 0.16
CA ALA A 89 -4.78 5.06 0.61
C ALA A 89 -4.21 5.11 2.04
N ASP A 90 -4.51 4.09 2.86
CA ASP A 90 -4.10 4.01 4.27
C ASP A 90 -2.86 3.12 4.48
N VAL A 91 -2.31 2.52 3.41
CA VAL A 91 -1.08 1.73 3.51
C VAL A 91 0.10 2.65 3.80
N THR A 92 0.85 2.35 4.86
CA THR A 92 1.96 3.18 5.33
C THR A 92 3.33 2.57 4.98
N PRO A 93 4.42 3.36 5.00
CA PRO A 93 5.78 2.81 4.86
C PRO A 93 6.14 1.77 5.92
N ASP A 94 5.59 1.93 7.12
CA ASP A 94 5.78 1.03 8.26
C ASP A 94 5.07 -0.32 8.04
N ASP A 95 3.86 -0.32 7.46
CA ASP A 95 3.19 -1.55 7.03
C ASP A 95 4.03 -2.34 6.01
N MET A 96 4.60 -1.63 5.02
CA MET A 96 5.47 -2.24 4.02
C MET A 96 6.81 -2.69 4.61
N GLY A 97 7.31 -2.01 5.64
CA GLY A 97 8.48 -2.40 6.42
C GLY A 97 8.25 -3.71 7.17
N ARG A 98 7.13 -3.82 7.90
CA ARG A 98 6.70 -5.07 8.55
C ARG A 98 6.56 -6.21 7.56
N TRP A 99 5.90 -5.96 6.42
CA TRP A 99 5.78 -6.96 5.35
C TRP A 99 7.17 -7.44 4.88
N ARG A 100 8.11 -6.51 4.62
CA ARG A 100 9.48 -6.83 4.20
C ARG A 100 10.17 -7.73 5.22
N ASP A 101 10.12 -7.35 6.50
CA ASP A 101 10.80 -8.05 7.57
C ASP A 101 10.20 -9.44 7.80
N ALA A 102 8.87 -9.55 7.79
CA ALA A 102 8.18 -10.84 7.84
C ALA A 102 8.54 -11.73 6.62
N ARG A 103 8.70 -11.15 5.43
CA ARG A 103 9.08 -11.91 4.23
C ARG A 103 10.52 -12.42 4.29
N LEU A 104 11.44 -11.60 4.81
CA LEU A 104 12.83 -11.97 5.00
C LEU A 104 13.01 -13.02 6.09
N ALA A 105 12.32 -12.87 7.22
CA ALA A 105 12.36 -13.82 8.33
C ALA A 105 11.67 -15.14 8.00
N GLY A 106 10.63 -15.11 7.16
CA GLY A 106 9.74 -16.24 6.97
C GLY A 106 8.88 -16.51 8.21
N GLU A 107 8.00 -17.49 8.09
CA GLU A 107 7.13 -17.96 9.16
C GLU A 107 6.94 -19.47 8.99
N LEU A 108 7.88 -20.23 9.54
CA LEU A 108 7.94 -21.69 9.35
C LEU A 108 6.69 -22.40 9.91
N ALA A 109 6.11 -21.88 10.99
CA ALA A 109 4.86 -22.39 11.56
C ALA A 109 3.67 -22.31 10.57
N ALA A 110 3.70 -21.32 9.68
CA ALA A 110 2.72 -21.15 8.61
C ALA A 110 3.21 -21.76 7.27
N GLY A 111 4.29 -22.55 7.27
CA GLY A 111 4.86 -23.17 6.08
C GLY A 111 5.53 -22.17 5.11
N ARG A 112 5.91 -20.98 5.59
CA ARG A 112 6.51 -19.92 4.78
C ARG A 112 8.02 -19.84 5.06
N PRO A 113 8.89 -20.33 4.16
CA PRO A 113 10.33 -20.23 4.39
C PRO A 113 10.82 -18.78 4.26
N PRO A 114 11.95 -18.44 4.90
CA PRO A 114 12.66 -17.17 4.70
C PRO A 114 12.96 -16.93 3.22
N VAL A 115 12.82 -15.69 2.77
CA VAL A 115 13.06 -15.29 1.38
C VAL A 115 14.33 -14.44 1.30
N CYS A 116 15.16 -14.66 0.28
CA CYS A 116 16.39 -13.89 0.10
C CYS A 116 16.14 -12.43 -0.34
N ASN A 117 17.07 -11.53 -0.01
CA ASN A 117 17.00 -10.10 -0.34
C ASN A 117 16.69 -9.84 -1.83
N ALA A 118 17.31 -10.56 -2.76
CA ALA A 118 17.07 -10.40 -4.19
C ALA A 118 15.60 -10.64 -4.58
N THR A 119 14.93 -11.57 -3.91
CA THR A 119 13.52 -11.88 -4.21
C THR A 119 12.60 -10.82 -3.63
N VAL A 120 12.87 -10.38 -2.39
CA VAL A 120 12.13 -9.27 -1.75
C VAL A 120 12.29 -7.97 -2.53
N LEU A 121 13.48 -7.66 -3.05
CA LEU A 121 13.70 -6.49 -3.91
C LEU A 121 12.88 -6.54 -5.20
N ARG A 122 12.72 -7.73 -5.82
CA ARG A 122 11.84 -7.90 -6.98
C ARG A 122 10.37 -7.69 -6.63
N ASP A 123 9.94 -8.15 -5.44
CA ASP A 123 8.58 -7.90 -4.95
C ASP A 123 8.36 -6.40 -4.69
N ILE A 124 9.31 -5.73 -4.02
CA ILE A 124 9.29 -4.28 -3.79
C ILE A 124 9.15 -3.52 -5.10
N ASN A 125 9.94 -3.86 -6.11
CA ASN A 125 9.86 -3.19 -7.42
C ASN A 125 8.50 -3.45 -8.10
N LEU A 126 7.96 -4.66 -7.99
CA LEU A 126 6.63 -4.97 -8.53
C LEU A 126 5.55 -4.14 -7.82
N TYR A 127 5.53 -4.12 -6.49
CA TYR A 127 4.54 -3.38 -5.72
C TYR A 127 4.71 -1.87 -5.86
N SER A 128 5.95 -1.38 -5.98
CA SER A 128 6.23 0.01 -6.30
C SER A 128 5.53 0.45 -7.58
N ASN A 129 5.54 -0.38 -8.63
CA ASN A 129 4.84 -0.06 -9.87
C ASN A 129 3.32 -0.01 -9.68
N VAL A 130 2.75 -0.89 -8.85
CA VAL A 130 1.32 -0.86 -8.51
C VAL A 130 0.98 0.45 -7.80
N PHE A 131 1.73 0.82 -6.76
CA PHE A 131 1.51 2.05 -6.02
C PHE A 131 1.69 3.30 -6.89
N THR A 132 2.66 3.30 -7.81
CA THR A 132 2.84 4.40 -8.77
C THR A 132 1.63 4.54 -9.69
N MET A 133 1.12 3.45 -10.28
CA MET A 133 -0.09 3.50 -11.11
C MET A 133 -1.33 3.91 -10.30
N ALA A 134 -1.47 3.37 -9.09
CA ALA A 134 -2.55 3.73 -8.19
C ALA A 134 -2.54 5.22 -7.83
N ARG A 135 -1.36 5.83 -7.68
CA ARG A 135 -1.19 7.26 -7.43
C ARG A 135 -1.45 8.10 -8.69
N ASP A 136 -0.70 7.83 -9.75
CA ASP A 136 -0.60 8.74 -10.90
C ASP A 136 -1.75 8.57 -11.90
N GLU A 137 -2.16 7.33 -12.15
CA GLU A 137 -3.19 7.02 -13.15
C GLU A 137 -4.57 6.88 -12.51
N TRP A 138 -4.68 6.09 -11.45
CA TRP A 138 -5.99 5.75 -10.88
C TRP A 138 -6.45 6.76 -9.83
N ARG A 139 -5.51 7.56 -9.30
CA ARG A 139 -5.73 8.56 -8.25
C ARG A 139 -6.38 7.93 -6.99
N TRP A 140 -6.03 6.68 -6.70
CA TRP A 140 -6.48 5.95 -5.52
C TRP A 140 -5.66 6.27 -4.26
N MET A 141 -4.54 6.96 -4.42
CA MET A 141 -3.70 7.39 -3.32
C MET A 141 -2.91 8.63 -3.70
N ARG A 142 -2.39 9.32 -2.70
CA ARG A 142 -1.60 10.55 -2.90
C ARG A 142 -0.10 10.30 -2.93
N GLU A 143 0.37 9.42 -2.05
CA GLU A 143 1.79 9.16 -1.84
C GLU A 143 2.02 7.67 -1.80
N SER A 144 3.11 7.22 -2.41
CA SER A 144 3.48 5.79 -2.41
C SER A 144 4.14 5.42 -1.07
N PRO A 145 3.68 4.37 -0.37
CA PRO A 145 4.28 3.93 0.88
C PRO A 145 5.69 3.37 0.70
N ILE A 146 6.08 3.00 -0.53
CA ILE A 146 7.41 2.47 -0.83
C ILE A 146 8.49 3.56 -0.74
N THR A 147 8.17 4.82 -0.99
CA THR A 147 9.16 5.92 -1.01
C THR A 147 9.80 6.14 0.36
N GLY A 148 9.04 5.95 1.45
CA GLY A 148 9.53 6.09 2.82
C GLY A 148 10.09 4.79 3.43
N MET A 149 10.08 3.69 2.69
CA MET A 149 10.44 2.37 3.20
C MET A 149 11.93 2.07 2.92
N ARG A 150 12.69 1.69 3.96
CA ARG A 150 14.08 1.25 3.80
C ARG A 150 14.12 -0.04 2.98
N ARG A 151 14.90 -0.10 1.91
CA ARG A 151 15.04 -1.32 1.10
C ARG A 151 16.04 -2.30 1.73
N PRO A 152 15.86 -3.63 1.58
CA PRO A 152 16.91 -4.60 1.94
C PRO A 152 18.21 -4.32 1.19
N THR A 153 19.35 -4.61 1.82
CA THR A 153 20.66 -4.48 1.16
C THR A 153 20.73 -5.37 -0.08
N GLU A 154 21.14 -4.79 -1.20
CA GLU A 154 21.28 -5.51 -2.47
C GLU A 154 22.37 -6.59 -2.31
N PRO A 155 22.07 -7.87 -2.63
CA PRO A 155 23.08 -8.91 -2.56
C PRO A 155 24.18 -8.65 -3.61
N GLN A 156 25.44 -8.96 -3.27
CA GLN A 156 26.55 -8.84 -4.22
C GLN A 156 26.21 -9.54 -5.55
N PRO A 157 26.52 -8.91 -6.70
CA PRO A 157 26.35 -9.55 -7.99
C PRO A 157 27.05 -10.90 -7.99
N ARG A 158 26.32 -11.99 -8.29
CA ARG A 158 26.96 -13.29 -8.46
C ARG A 158 27.91 -13.20 -9.64
N THR A 159 29.22 -13.23 -9.38
CA THR A 159 30.24 -13.46 -10.41
C THR A 159 29.88 -14.77 -11.10
N ARG A 160 29.41 -14.68 -12.35
CA ARG A 160 29.25 -15.87 -13.19
C ARG A 160 30.65 -16.26 -13.65
N PRO A 161 31.18 -17.44 -13.27
CA PRO A 161 32.45 -17.88 -13.84
C PRO A 161 32.27 -17.96 -15.36
N ARG A 162 33.18 -17.28 -16.07
CA ARG A 162 33.29 -17.37 -17.52
C ARG A 162 33.69 -18.81 -17.82
N VAL A 163 32.75 -19.60 -18.34
CA VAL A 163 33.09 -20.91 -18.92
C VAL A 163 33.91 -20.59 -20.16
N VAL A 164 35.21 -20.90 -20.08
CA VAL A 164 36.16 -20.92 -21.20
C VAL A 164 35.97 -22.18 -22.02
#